data_AF-A0A927ZYE9-F1
#
_entry.id   AF-A0A927ZYE9-F1
#
_cell.length_a   1.000
_cell.length_b   1.000
_cell.length_c   1.000
_cell.angle_alpha   90.00
_cell.angle_beta   90.00
_cell.angle_gamma   90.00
#
_symmetry.space_group_name_H-M   'P 1'
#
loop_
_entity.id
_entity.type
_entity.pdbx_description
1 polymer ?
#
loop_
_entity_poly.entity_id
_entity_poly.type
_entity_poly.pdbx_seq_one_letter_code
_entity_poly.pdbx_strand_id
1 'polypeptide(L)'
;MNCGVLCVCEYLKLNGLDPEKIRSQLQKRVCSRGLSVQDIIEVMRDNGFDCEAWYDRRVCENYPYIMYDALYRHYYLVISCDGTYVYMYDSRLGYFRVRRWFFRLFWRKYYVSVRNSVI
;
A
#
# COMPACT_ATOMS: atom_id res chain seq x y z
N MET A 1 -1.64 -0.77 16.17
CA MET A 1 -2.40 -0.30 14.98
C MET A 1 -2.01 -1.15 13.78
N ASN A 2 -2.93 -1.43 12.86
CA ASN A 2 -2.72 -2.39 11.77
C ASN A 2 -1.85 -1.77 10.64
N CYS A 3 -0.84 -2.51 10.14
CA CYS A 3 0.09 -1.99 9.12
C CYS A 3 -0.58 -1.66 7.78
N GLY A 4 -1.63 -2.38 7.39
CA GLY A 4 -2.41 -2.08 6.19
C GLY A 4 -3.17 -0.77 6.32
N VAL A 5 -3.85 -0.55 7.45
CA VAL A 5 -4.55 0.72 7.74
C VAL A 5 -3.57 1.89 7.67
N LEU A 6 -2.41 1.77 8.30
CA LEU A 6 -1.40 2.83 8.31
C LEU A 6 -0.84 3.13 6.92
N CYS A 7 -0.59 2.10 6.10
CA CYS A 7 -0.15 2.32 4.71
C CYS A 7 -1.21 3.01 3.87
N VAL A 8 -2.50 2.68 4.03
CA VAL A 8 -3.58 3.39 3.33
C VAL A 8 -3.68 4.84 3.78
N CYS A 9 -3.62 5.11 5.09
CA CYS A 9 -3.63 6.48 5.59
C CYS A 9 -2.47 7.30 5.01
N GLU A 10 -1.27 6.73 4.97
CA GLU A 10 -0.11 7.42 4.43
C GLU A 10 -0.20 7.64 2.92
N TYR A 11 -0.73 6.66 2.18
CA TYR A 11 -1.05 6.81 0.75
C TYR A 11 -1.99 7.99 0.51
N LEU A 12 -3.07 8.11 1.30
CA LEU A 12 -4.05 9.19 1.15
C LEU A 12 -3.42 10.55 1.44
N LYS A 13 -2.64 10.67 2.51
CA LYS A 13 -1.92 11.91 2.84
C LYS A 13 -0.97 12.35 1.74
N LEU A 14 -0.21 11.42 1.15
CA LEU A 14 0.70 11.72 0.03
C LEU A 14 -0.05 12.25 -1.21
N ASN A 15 -1.33 11.89 -1.36
CA ASN A 15 -2.20 12.39 -2.42
C ASN A 15 -3.03 13.62 -1.99
N GLY A 16 -2.75 14.21 -0.82
CA GLY A 16 -3.45 15.40 -0.32
C GLY A 16 -4.87 15.14 0.19
N LEU A 17 -5.21 13.89 0.51
CA LEU A 17 -6.55 13.46 0.92
C LEU A 17 -6.62 13.20 2.42
N ASP A 18 -7.75 13.51 3.04
CA ASP A 18 -7.99 13.25 4.47
C ASP A 18 -8.21 11.74 4.72
N PRO A 19 -7.33 11.09 5.51
CA PRO A 19 -7.44 9.65 5.76
C PRO A 19 -8.52 9.27 6.78
N GLU A 20 -9.06 10.19 7.60
CA GLU A 20 -9.79 9.81 8.82
C GLU A 20 -11.08 9.00 8.55
N LYS A 21 -11.84 9.36 7.50
CA LYS A 21 -13.03 8.62 7.09
C LYS A 21 -12.68 7.17 6.73
N ILE A 22 -11.73 6.98 5.82
CA ILE A 22 -11.32 5.66 5.31
C ILE A 22 -10.62 4.85 6.41
N ARG A 23 -9.80 5.50 7.23
CA ARG A 23 -9.15 4.91 8.40
C ARG A 23 -10.18 4.26 9.32
N SER A 24 -11.26 4.96 9.64
CA SER A 24 -12.30 4.43 10.53
C SER A 24 -13.00 3.19 9.93
N GLN A 25 -13.22 3.18 8.62
CA GLN A 25 -13.86 2.07 7.91
C GLN A 25 -12.94 0.84 7.86
N LEU A 26 -11.67 1.04 7.51
CA LEU A 26 -10.68 -0.05 7.51
C LEU A 26 -10.46 -0.61 8.91
N GLN A 27 -10.42 0.25 9.94
CA GLN A 27 -10.19 -0.18 11.32
C GLN A 27 -11.29 -1.13 11.83
N LYS A 28 -12.52 -0.99 11.34
CA LYS A 28 -13.65 -1.90 11.64
C LYS A 28 -13.52 -3.26 10.96
N ARG A 29 -12.77 -3.36 9.86
CA ARG A 29 -12.52 -4.59 9.11
C ARG A 29 -11.29 -5.37 9.60
N VAL A 30 -10.48 -4.77 10.48
CA VAL A 30 -9.30 -5.45 11.06
C VAL A 30 -9.75 -6.62 11.94
N CYS A 31 -9.27 -7.81 11.62
CA CYS A 31 -9.46 -9.01 12.43
C CYS A 31 -8.16 -9.45 13.13
N SER A 32 -8.20 -10.55 13.88
CA SER A 32 -7.01 -11.13 14.54
C SER A 32 -5.89 -11.50 13.58
N ARG A 33 -6.20 -11.69 12.28
CA ARG A 33 -5.23 -11.98 11.22
C ARG A 33 -4.70 -10.74 10.51
N GLY A 34 -5.17 -9.56 10.88
CA GLY A 34 -4.85 -8.31 10.23
C GLY A 34 -5.97 -7.83 9.30
N LEU A 35 -5.58 -7.03 8.30
CA LEU A 35 -6.48 -6.48 7.30
C LEU A 35 -6.19 -7.20 5.98
N SER A 36 -7.23 -7.65 5.28
CA SER A 36 -7.04 -8.32 3.99
C SER A 36 -6.83 -7.30 2.86
N VAL A 37 -6.22 -7.75 1.77
CA VAL A 37 -6.07 -6.95 0.55
C VAL A 37 -7.45 -6.60 -0.02
N GLN A 38 -8.39 -7.55 0.04
CA GLN A 38 -9.75 -7.35 -0.43
C GLN A 38 -10.49 -6.26 0.35
N ASP A 39 -10.37 -6.24 1.68
CA ASP A 39 -10.98 -5.20 2.52
C ASP A 39 -10.46 -3.80 2.18
N ILE A 40 -9.17 -3.68 1.85
CA ILE A 40 -8.59 -2.41 1.39
C ILE A 40 -9.26 -1.98 0.08
N ILE A 41 -9.33 -2.88 -0.90
CA ILE A 41 -9.90 -2.59 -2.22
C ILE A 41 -11.37 -2.17 -2.10
N GLU A 42 -12.18 -2.93 -1.35
CA GLU A 42 -13.60 -2.64 -1.16
C GLU A 42 -13.80 -1.27 -0.53
N VAL A 43 -13.13 -1.00 0.60
CA VAL A 43 -13.27 0.30 1.27
C VAL A 43 -12.78 1.46 0.40
N MET A 44 -11.67 1.29 -0.32
CA MET A 44 -11.20 2.34 -1.21
C MET A 44 -12.18 2.59 -2.36
N ARG A 45 -12.74 1.54 -2.98
CA ARG A 45 -13.77 1.67 -4.02
C ARG A 45 -15.07 2.31 -3.50
N ASP A 46 -15.50 1.96 -2.29
CA ASP A 46 -16.66 2.58 -1.62
C ASP A 46 -16.47 4.09 -1.38
N ASN A 47 -15.24 4.60 -1.46
CA ASN A 47 -14.91 6.02 -1.36
C ASN A 47 -14.52 6.65 -2.71
N GLY A 48 -14.85 6.00 -3.82
CA GLY A 48 -14.70 6.56 -5.16
C GLY A 48 -13.31 6.39 -5.78
N PHE A 49 -12.43 5.60 -5.17
CA PHE A 49 -11.12 5.30 -5.76
C PHE A 49 -11.21 4.11 -6.71
N ASP A 50 -10.61 4.23 -7.89
CA ASP A 50 -10.38 3.06 -8.72
C ASP A 50 -9.20 2.27 -8.16
N CYS A 51 -9.44 1.01 -7.84
CA CYS A 51 -8.46 0.16 -7.15
C CYS A 51 -8.32 -1.15 -7.89
N GLU A 52 -7.08 -1.58 -8.07
CA GLU A 52 -6.75 -2.84 -8.72
C GLU A 52 -5.69 -3.57 -7.89
N ALA A 53 -5.84 -4.89 -7.76
CA ALA A 53 -4.81 -5.73 -7.19
C ALA A 53 -4.17 -6.58 -8.28
N TRP A 54 -2.85 -6.60 -8.26
CA TRP A 54 -2.06 -7.31 -9.25
C TRP A 54 -1.16 -8.32 -8.54
N TYR A 55 -0.99 -9.45 -9.19
CA TYR A 55 0.05 -10.42 -8.87
C TYR A 55 1.10 -10.37 -9.96
N ASP A 56 2.02 -9.42 -9.88
CA ASP A 56 3.12 -9.31 -10.84
C ASP A 56 4.46 -9.11 -10.12
N ARG A 57 5.50 -9.74 -10.66
CA ARG A 57 6.90 -9.56 -10.25
C ARG A 57 7.55 -8.36 -10.95
N ARG A 58 6.92 -7.83 -12.00
CA ARG A 58 7.33 -6.58 -12.63
C ARG A 58 6.95 -5.46 -11.67
N VAL A 59 7.99 -4.83 -11.12
CA VAL A 59 7.87 -3.66 -10.24
C VAL A 59 6.88 -2.71 -10.89
N CYS A 60 5.76 -2.44 -10.22
CA CYS A 60 4.75 -1.56 -10.76
C CYS A 60 5.38 -0.17 -10.90
N GLU A 61 5.50 0.34 -12.12
CA GLU A 61 5.99 1.71 -12.37
C GLU A 61 4.93 2.76 -12.00
N ASN A 62 3.72 2.30 -11.68
CA ASN A 62 2.59 3.11 -11.24
C ASN A 62 2.66 3.37 -9.72
N TYR A 63 3.60 4.22 -9.34
CA TYR A 63 3.72 4.72 -7.97
C TYR A 63 2.73 5.86 -7.67
N PRO A 64 2.31 6.05 -6.40
CA PRO A 64 2.54 5.17 -5.26
C PRO A 64 1.57 3.97 -5.23
N TYR A 65 1.97 2.86 -4.60
CA TYR A 65 1.11 1.68 -4.43
C TYR A 65 1.36 0.98 -3.09
N ILE A 66 0.35 0.26 -2.59
CA ILE A 66 0.44 -0.51 -1.34
C ILE A 66 0.81 -1.95 -1.69
N MET A 67 1.84 -2.50 -1.07
CA MET A 67 2.34 -3.84 -1.33
C MET A 67 2.10 -4.73 -0.12
N TYR A 68 1.53 -5.91 -0.34
CA TYR A 68 1.30 -6.90 0.69
C TYR A 68 2.35 -8.01 0.67
N ASP A 69 3.13 -8.04 1.73
CA ASP A 69 4.06 -9.09 2.04
C ASP A 69 3.42 -10.31 2.65
N ALA A 70 3.11 -11.30 1.80
CA ALA A 70 2.58 -12.58 2.23
C ALA A 70 3.53 -13.41 3.14
N LEU A 71 4.86 -13.20 3.09
CA LEU A 71 5.82 -13.97 3.90
C LEU A 71 5.81 -13.46 5.35
N TYR A 72 5.86 -12.14 5.51
CA TYR A 72 5.84 -11.47 6.81
C TYR A 72 4.43 -11.04 7.24
N ARG A 73 3.42 -11.31 6.41
CA ARG A 73 2.03 -10.85 6.53
C ARG A 73 1.94 -9.35 6.84
N HIS A 74 2.66 -8.55 6.08
CA HIS A 74 2.91 -7.15 6.38
C HIS A 74 2.69 -6.24 5.18
N TYR A 75 2.27 -4.99 5.40
CA TYR A 75 2.05 -4.03 4.33
C TYR A 75 3.15 -2.99 4.29
N TYR A 76 3.53 -2.63 3.06
CA TYR A 76 4.43 -1.53 2.75
C TYR A 76 3.72 -0.56 1.80
N LEU A 77 4.02 0.73 1.90
CA LEU A 77 3.66 1.70 0.87
C LEU A 77 4.91 1.97 0.03
N VAL A 78 4.85 1.69 -1.26
CA VAL A 78 5.91 1.98 -2.21
C VAL A 78 5.61 3.32 -2.86
N ILE A 79 6.50 4.29 -2.67
CA ILE A 79 6.22 5.71 -2.93
C ILE A 79 6.75 6.14 -4.28
N SER A 80 7.98 5.75 -4.60
CA SER A 80 8.65 6.06 -5.85
C SER A 80 9.88 5.18 -6.04
N CYS A 81 10.48 5.23 -7.22
CA CYS A 81 11.75 4.59 -7.51
C CYS A 81 12.61 5.52 -8.37
N ASP A 82 13.89 5.64 -8.03
CA ASP A 82 14.90 6.21 -8.92
C ASP A 82 15.73 5.09 -9.58
N GLY A 83 16.78 5.45 -10.32
CA GLY A 83 17.64 4.45 -10.99
C GLY A 83 18.28 3.44 -10.02
N THR A 84 18.45 3.79 -8.75
CA THR A 84 19.21 3.05 -7.74
C THR A 84 18.37 2.58 -6.54
N TYR A 85 17.37 3.34 -6.13
CA TYR A 85 16.61 3.16 -4.89
C TYR A 85 15.11 3.11 -5.12
N VAL A 86 14.44 2.29 -4.31
CA VAL A 86 13.00 2.31 -4.12
C VAL A 86 12.72 2.99 -2.79
N TYR A 87 11.86 4.01 -2.80
CA TYR A 87 11.43 4.76 -1.63
C TYR A 87 10.13 4.17 -1.10
N MET A 88 10.10 3.91 0.19
CA MET A 88 9.03 3.15 0.83
C MET A 88 8.68 3.75 2.19
N TYR A 89 7.46 3.47 2.62
CA TYR A 89 7.00 3.66 3.99
C TYR A 89 6.60 2.31 4.58
N ASP A 90 7.01 2.11 5.83
CA ASP A 90 6.66 0.97 6.67
C ASP A 90 6.14 1.49 8.00
N SER A 91 5.03 0.95 8.48
CA SER A 91 4.41 1.38 9.74
C SER A 91 5.30 1.31 10.99
N ARG A 92 6.38 0.51 10.97
CA ARG A 92 7.34 0.31 12.07
C ARG A 92 8.62 1.10 11.87
N LEU A 93 9.07 1.26 10.63
CA LEU A 93 10.34 1.94 10.31
C LEU A 93 10.15 3.40 9.88
N GLY A 94 8.93 3.81 9.57
CA GLY A 94 8.66 5.08 8.91
C GLY A 94 9.11 5.06 7.45
N TYR A 95 9.59 6.21 6.98
CA TYR A 95 10.10 6.37 5.62
C TYR A 95 11.53 5.83 5.50
N PHE A 96 11.77 5.00 4.49
CA PHE A 96 13.07 4.41 4.23
C PHE A 96 13.27 4.17 2.73
N ARG A 97 14.50 3.82 2.36
CA ARG A 97 14.82 3.44 0.98
C ARG A 97 15.63 2.16 0.96
N VAL A 98 15.42 1.37 -0.08
CA VAL A 98 16.18 0.14 -0.34
C VAL A 98 16.75 0.17 -1.74
N ARG A 99 17.91 -0.48 -1.96
CA ARG A 99 18.46 -0.58 -3.31
C ARG A 99 17.50 -1.35 -4.21
N ARG A 100 17.29 -0.87 -5.44
CA ARG A 100 16.34 -1.43 -6.42
C ARG A 100 16.63 -2.90 -6.73
N TRP A 101 17.89 -3.30 -6.86
CA TRP A 101 18.25 -4.70 -7.08
C TRP A 101 17.87 -5.59 -5.87
N PHE A 102 18.03 -5.08 -4.66
CA PHE A 102 17.68 -5.80 -3.43
C PHE A 102 16.16 -5.95 -3.33
N PHE A 103 15.41 -4.87 -3.57
CA PHE A 103 13.95 -4.90 -3.64
C PHE A 103 13.45 -5.97 -4.62
N ARG A 104 14.00 -6.03 -5.84
CA ARG A 104 13.62 -7.01 -6.87
C ARG A 104 13.85 -8.47 -6.48
N LEU A 105 14.85 -8.75 -5.65
CA LEU A 105 15.18 -10.11 -5.22
C LEU A 105 14.28 -10.60 -4.08
N PHE A 106 14.01 -9.73 -3.10
CA PHE A 106 13.40 -10.14 -1.83
C PHE A 106 11.89 -9.88 -1.75
N TRP A 107 11.38 -8.88 -2.49
CA TRP A 107 9.95 -8.57 -2.48
C TRP A 107 9.22 -9.28 -3.64
N ARG A 108 8.84 -10.54 -3.40
CA ARG A 108 7.88 -11.32 -4.21
C ARG A 108 6.46 -11.25 -3.62
N LYS A 109 5.56 -10.41 -4.16
CA LYS A 109 4.39 -9.97 -3.39
C LYS A 109 3.18 -9.61 -4.26
N TYR A 110 2.00 -9.63 -3.64
CA TYR A 110 0.79 -8.98 -4.13
C TYR A 110 0.91 -7.48 -3.91
N TYR A 111 0.40 -6.65 -4.82
CA TYR A 111 0.26 -5.22 -4.58
C TYR A 111 -1.10 -4.71 -5.02
N VAL A 112 -1.57 -3.70 -4.29
CA VAL A 112 -2.78 -2.93 -4.51
C VAL A 112 -2.35 -1.58 -5.06
N SER A 113 -2.68 -1.32 -6.31
CA SER A 113 -2.62 0.02 -6.87
C SER A 113 -3.96 0.69 -6.62
N VAL A 114 -3.91 1.90 -6.12
CA VAL A 114 -5.06 2.78 -6.01
C VAL A 114 -4.78 3.93 -6.97
N ARG A 115 -5.76 4.26 -7.80
CA ARG A 115 -5.74 5.41 -8.69
C ARG A 115 -6.86 6.33 -8.29
N ASN A 116 -6.53 7.60 -8.12
CA ASN A 116 -7.55 8.63 -7.94
C ASN A 116 -8.10 8.99 -9.31
N SER A 117 -9.17 8.33 -9.73
CA SER A 117 -9.97 8.71 -10.88
C SER A 117 -10.91 9.84 -10.45
N VAL A 118 -10.36 11.04 -10.30
CA VAL A 118 -11.21 12.24 -10.30
C VAL A 118 -11.83 12.29 -11.71
N ILE A 119 -13.14 12.03 -11.80
CA ILE A 119 -13.95 12.38 -12.98
C ILE A 119 -14.32 13.86 -12.85
#